data_AF-A0A379W2W3-F1
#
_entry.id   AF-A0A379W2W3-F1
#
_cell.length_a   1.000
_cell.length_b   1.000
_cell.length_c   1.000
_cell.angle_alpha   90.00
_cell.angle_beta   90.00
_cell.angle_gamma   90.00
#
_symmetry.space_group_name_H-M   'P 1'
#
loop_
_entity.id
_entity.type
_entity.pdbx_description
1 polymer ?
#
loop_
_entity_poly.entity_id
_entity_poly.type
_entity_poly.pdbx_seq_one_letter_code
_entity_poly.pdbx_strand_id
1 'polypeptide(L)'
;MHGTTTGPQAVVPNVKVYTAGKKMALPVEGRGEFAWLLTTEEGEHYKGRVTGGKKLNLPATLPEGYHTLTLTQDEQRTHCRIIVAPPRCYEPQALLEGKNCGGPASSFILCVQKKTGVLAISAI
;
A
#
# COMPACT_ATOMS: atom_id res chain seq x y z
N MET A 1 20.91 -21.95 -9.55
CA MET A 1 20.61 -22.20 -8.13
C MET A 1 20.34 -20.85 -7.47
N HIS A 2 19.08 -20.46 -7.30
CA HIS A 2 18.76 -19.19 -6.63
C HIS A 2 18.89 -19.39 -5.12
N GLY A 3 19.94 -18.83 -4.53
CA GLY A 3 20.09 -18.77 -3.08
C GLY A 3 19.03 -17.85 -2.50
N THR A 4 18.08 -18.40 -1.76
CA THR A 4 17.23 -17.63 -0.85
C THR A 4 18.07 -17.27 0.37
N THR A 5 18.70 -16.11 0.34
CA THR A 5 19.29 -15.52 1.55
C THR A 5 18.14 -15.03 2.42
N THR A 6 17.76 -15.84 3.42
CA THR A 6 16.81 -15.46 4.47
C THR A 6 17.49 -14.40 5.35
N GLY A 7 17.31 -13.13 4.99
CA GLY A 7 17.47 -12.03 5.93
C GLY A 7 16.38 -12.08 7.02
N PRO A 8 16.51 -11.31 8.10
CA PRO A 8 15.49 -11.24 9.15
C PRO A 8 14.13 -10.88 8.52
N GLN A 9 13.18 -11.81 8.59
CA GLN A 9 11.86 -11.67 7.99
C GLN A 9 11.04 -10.71 8.87
N ALA A 10 10.80 -9.50 8.37
CA ALA A 10 10.01 -8.50 9.09
C ALA A 10 8.56 -8.98 9.28
N VAL A 11 7.99 -8.73 10.46
CA VAL A 11 6.61 -9.10 10.84
C VAL A 11 5.59 -8.53 9.85
N VAL A 12 5.83 -7.30 9.39
CA VAL A 12 5.05 -6.64 8.33
C VAL A 12 6.01 -5.90 7.39
N PRO A 13 5.65 -5.70 6.12
CA PRO A 13 6.43 -4.84 5.23
C PRO A 13 6.39 -3.39 5.70
N ASN A 14 7.43 -2.61 5.39
CA ASN A 14 7.46 -1.17 5.71
C ASN A 14 6.34 -0.39 5.02
N VAL A 15 5.97 -0.79 3.79
CA VAL A 15 4.91 -0.16 3.00
C VAL A 15 4.08 -1.23 2.30
N LYS A 16 2.76 -1.03 2.26
CA LYS A 16 1.83 -1.85 1.50
C LYS A 16 0.82 -0.97 0.77
N VAL A 17 0.63 -1.21 -0.53
CA VAL A 17 -0.33 -0.50 -1.37
C VAL A 17 -1.53 -1.40 -1.66
N TYR A 18 -2.73 -0.85 -1.53
CA TYR A 18 -4.01 -1.45 -1.89
C TYR A 18 -4.76 -0.57 -2.87
N THR A 19 -5.72 -1.16 -3.59
CA THR A 19 -6.69 -0.44 -4.40
C THR A 19 -7.97 -0.25 -3.60
N ALA A 20 -8.54 0.95 -3.60
CA ALA A 20 -9.83 1.25 -2.99
C ALA A 20 -10.93 0.28 -3.49
N GLY A 21 -11.84 -0.11 -2.59
CA GLY A 21 -12.94 -1.02 -2.89
C GLY A 21 -12.57 -2.50 -3.12
N LYS A 22 -11.29 -2.87 -3.04
CA LYS A 22 -10.84 -4.27 -3.10
C LYS A 22 -10.57 -4.84 -1.71
N LYS A 23 -10.59 -6.18 -1.60
CA LYS A 23 -10.22 -6.87 -0.36
C LYS A 23 -8.74 -6.59 -0.02
N MET A 24 -8.51 -5.99 1.14
CA MET A 24 -7.17 -5.64 1.63
C MET A 24 -6.73 -6.65 2.70
N ALA A 25 -5.76 -7.50 2.36
CA ALA A 25 -5.25 -8.54 3.24
C ALA A 25 -3.72 -8.43 3.40
N LEU A 26 -3.28 -8.03 4.59
CA LEU A 26 -1.86 -7.89 4.94
C LEU A 26 -1.36 -9.20 5.55
N PRO A 27 -0.35 -9.87 4.97
CA PRO A 27 0.31 -10.98 5.66
C PRO A 27 1.04 -10.44 6.90
N VAL A 28 0.82 -11.08 8.04
CA VAL A 28 1.55 -10.81 9.29
C VAL A 28 2.42 -12.02 9.54
N GLU A 29 3.73 -11.84 9.44
CA GLU A 29 4.73 -12.89 9.67
C GLU A 29 5.04 -13.01 11.17
N GLY A 30 5.75 -14.07 11.56
CA GLY A 30 6.09 -14.33 12.96
C GLY A 30 5.06 -15.20 13.68
N ARG A 31 5.12 -15.21 15.01
CA ARG A 31 4.33 -16.11 15.88
C ARG A 31 3.73 -15.34 17.05
N GLY A 32 2.65 -15.86 17.61
CA GLY A 32 1.94 -15.23 18.72
C GLY A 32 0.83 -14.28 18.26
N GLU A 33 0.28 -13.53 19.20
CA GLU A 33 -0.79 -12.57 18.97
C GLU A 33 -0.22 -11.14 18.93
N PHE A 34 -0.60 -10.37 17.92
CA PHE A 34 -0.25 -8.97 17.76
C PHE A 34 -1.50 -8.12 17.95
N ALA A 35 -1.42 -7.10 18.80
CA ALA A 35 -2.39 -6.02 18.79
C ALA A 35 -2.06 -5.07 17.64
N TRP A 36 -3.06 -4.64 16.88
CA TRP A 36 -2.84 -3.69 15.78
C TRP A 36 -3.70 -2.45 15.95
N LEU A 37 -3.15 -1.32 15.51
CA LEU A 37 -3.81 -0.02 15.43
C LEU A 37 -3.53 0.58 14.05
N LEU A 38 -4.59 0.81 13.27
CA LEU A 38 -4.56 1.52 12.01
C LEU A 38 -5.10 2.93 12.25
N THR A 39 -4.30 3.94 11.94
CA THR A 39 -4.69 5.35 11.93
C THR A 39 -4.79 5.81 10.49
N THR A 40 -5.98 6.27 10.11
CA THR A 40 -6.20 6.85 8.79
C THR A 40 -5.53 8.21 8.65
N GLU A 41 -5.51 8.75 7.43
CA GLU A 41 -4.98 10.10 7.19
C GLU A 41 -5.81 11.17 7.90
N GLU A 42 -7.12 10.95 7.95
CA GLU A 42 -8.12 11.84 8.58
C GLU A 42 -8.16 11.70 10.11
N GLY A 43 -7.38 10.77 10.69
CA GLY A 43 -7.29 10.57 12.13
C GLY A 43 -8.22 9.50 12.70
N GLU A 44 -9.09 8.88 11.89
CA GLU A 44 -9.89 7.74 12.31
C GLU A 44 -9.02 6.53 12.72
N HIS A 45 -9.45 5.82 13.76
CA HIS A 45 -8.69 4.71 14.33
C HIS A 45 -9.44 3.37 14.25
N TYR A 46 -8.77 2.35 13.72
CA TYR A 46 -9.23 0.97 13.74
C TYR A 46 -8.26 0.14 14.54
N LYS A 47 -8.76 -0.78 15.36
CA LYS A 47 -7.93 -1.63 16.21
C LYS A 47 -8.45 -3.06 16.26
N GLY A 48 -7.56 -3.97 16.60
CA GLY A 48 -7.92 -5.37 16.82
C GLY A 48 -6.70 -6.20 17.18
N ARG A 49 -6.85 -7.52 17.02
CA ARG A 49 -5.76 -8.47 17.19
C ARG A 49 -5.63 -9.39 15.99
N VAL A 50 -4.42 -9.90 15.76
CA VAL A 50 -4.14 -10.85 14.69
C VAL A 50 -3.05 -11.82 15.13
N THR A 51 -3.19 -13.10 14.77
CA THR A 51 -2.15 -14.10 15.00
C THR A 51 -1.09 -14.02 13.91
N GLY A 52 0.19 -14.07 14.27
CA GLY A 52 1.29 -14.25 13.33
C GLY A 52 1.11 -15.51 12.48
N GLY A 53 1.52 -15.44 11.22
CA GLY A 53 1.26 -16.44 10.19
C GLY A 53 -0.13 -16.35 9.55
N LYS A 54 -1.00 -15.43 10.00
CA LYS A 54 -2.31 -15.17 9.38
C LYS A 54 -2.30 -13.86 8.59
N LYS A 55 -3.37 -13.68 7.80
CA LYS A 55 -3.63 -12.44 7.07
C LYS A 55 -4.54 -11.54 7.90
N LEU A 56 -4.09 -10.32 8.17
CA LEU A 56 -4.91 -9.24 8.71
C LEU A 56 -5.77 -8.66 7.58
N ASN A 57 -7.09 -8.79 7.68
CA ASN A 57 -8.00 -8.12 6.76
C ASN A 57 -8.25 -6.69 7.26
N LEU A 58 -7.91 -5.70 6.45
CA LEU A 58 -8.22 -4.30 6.74
C LEU A 58 -9.67 -3.99 6.30
N PRO A 59 -10.31 -2.95 6.89
CA PRO A 59 -11.63 -2.51 6.45
C PRO A 59 -11.65 -2.18 4.96
N ALA A 60 -12.64 -2.68 4.22
CA ALA A 60 -12.79 -2.38 2.80
C ALA A 60 -13.27 -0.93 2.55
N THR A 61 -13.81 -0.28 3.58
CA THR A 61 -14.29 1.11 3.59
C THR A 61 -13.20 2.13 3.90
N LEU A 62 -11.93 1.72 3.90
CA LEU A 62 -10.82 2.62 4.16
C LEU A 62 -10.74 3.66 3.02
N PRO A 63 -10.68 4.97 3.34
CA PRO A 63 -10.60 6.01 2.32
C PRO A 63 -9.29 5.89 1.52
N GLU A 64 -9.26 6.55 0.36
CA GLU A 64 -8.01 6.71 -0.38
C GLU A 64 -7.06 7.63 0.39
N GLY A 65 -5.76 7.32 0.37
CA GLY A 65 -4.75 8.13 1.07
C GLY A 65 -3.67 7.32 1.75
N TYR A 66 -2.99 7.98 2.69
CA TYR A 66 -1.85 7.46 3.42
C TYR A 66 -2.21 7.18 4.87
N HIS A 67 -2.10 5.92 5.27
CA HIS A 67 -2.46 5.47 6.61
C HIS A 67 -1.26 4.83 7.29
N THR A 68 -1.32 4.80 8.62
CA THR A 68 -0.27 4.20 9.45
C THR A 68 -0.84 3.02 10.21
N LEU A 69 -0.31 1.83 9.95
CA LEU A 69 -0.58 0.63 10.71
C LEU A 69 0.57 0.38 11.69
N THR A 70 0.24 0.18 12.95
CA THR A 70 1.18 -0.21 13.99
C THR A 70 0.78 -1.57 14.53
N LEU A 71 1.70 -2.53 14.52
CA LEU A 71 1.56 -3.80 15.24
C LEU A 71 2.38 -3.73 16.52
N THR A 72 1.80 -4.19 17.61
CA THR A 72 2.42 -4.26 18.93
C THR A 72 2.36 -5.70 19.43
N GLN A 73 3.50 -6.25 19.81
CA GLN A 73 3.62 -7.52 20.52
C GLN A 73 4.58 -7.31 21.68
N ASP A 74 4.10 -7.56 22.90
CA ASP A 74 4.81 -7.24 24.13
C ASP A 74 5.27 -5.76 24.14
N GLU A 75 6.58 -5.50 24.14
CA GLU A 75 7.16 -4.15 24.08
C GLU A 75 7.58 -3.75 22.65
N GLN A 76 7.54 -4.67 21.69
CA GLN A 76 7.97 -4.40 20.32
C GLN A 76 6.83 -3.77 19.52
N ARG A 77 7.16 -2.68 18.82
CA ARG A 77 6.26 -2.02 17.88
C ARG A 77 6.86 -2.02 16.47
N THR A 78 6.05 -2.43 15.51
CA THR A 78 6.42 -2.41 14.09
C THR A 78 5.42 -1.55 13.34
N HIS A 79 5.94 -0.69 12.47
CA HIS A 79 5.14 0.23 11.67
C HIS A 79 5.09 -0.23 10.21
N CYS A 80 3.92 -0.06 9.60
CA CYS A 80 3.67 -0.31 8.19
C CYS A 80 2.85 0.86 7.64
N ARG A 81 3.31 1.47 6.54
CA ARG A 81 2.53 2.47 5.82
C ARG A 81 1.56 1.78 4.87
N ILE A 82 0.28 2.02 5.06
CA ILE A 82 -0.77 1.52 4.17
C ILE A 82 -1.16 2.65 3.22
N ILE A 83 -1.08 2.40 1.92
CA ILE A 83 -1.48 3.35 0.88
C ILE A 83 -2.71 2.78 0.19
N VAL A 84 -3.82 3.51 0.19
CA VAL A 84 -5.02 3.13 -0.57
C VAL A 84 -5.10 4.04 -1.78
N ALA A 85 -4.92 3.45 -2.97
CA ALA A 85 -4.94 4.17 -4.23
C ALA A 85 -6.27 3.96 -4.98
N PRO A 86 -6.73 4.97 -5.74
CA PRO A 86 -7.88 4.81 -6.63
C PRO A 86 -7.62 3.74 -7.68
N PRO A 87 -8.68 3.09 -8.19
CA PRO A 87 -8.56 2.09 -9.27
C PRO A 87 -8.11 2.70 -10.60
N ARG A 88 -8.29 4.01 -10.78
CA ARG A 88 -7.95 4.74 -12.01
C ARG A 88 -7.12 5.96 -11.67
N CYS A 89 -6.10 6.23 -12.47
CA CYS A 89 -5.40 7.52 -12.39
C CYS A 89 -6.32 8.64 -12.87
N TYR A 90 -6.03 9.85 -12.40
CA TYR A 90 -6.70 11.04 -12.90
C TYR A 90 -6.52 11.17 -14.41
N GLU A 91 -7.63 11.26 -15.14
CA GLU A 91 -7.65 11.51 -16.58
C GLU A 91 -8.23 12.92 -16.79
N PRO A 92 -7.46 13.87 -17.36
CA PRO A 92 -7.97 15.18 -17.68
C PRO A 92 -9.11 15.09 -18.70
N GLN A 93 -10.10 15.97 -18.57
CA GLN A 93 -11.29 16.00 -19.41
C GLN A 93 -10.98 16.00 -20.92
N ALA A 94 -9.91 16.69 -21.34
CA ALA A 94 -9.48 16.71 -22.74
C ALA A 94 -9.14 15.31 -23.30
N LEU A 95 -8.51 14.45 -22.48
CA LEU A 95 -8.22 13.05 -22.86
C LEU A 95 -9.48 12.18 -22.84
N LEU A 96 -10.39 12.40 -21.88
CA LEU A 96 -11.69 11.72 -21.84
C LEU A 96 -12.54 12.03 -23.08
N GLU A 97 -12.45 13.26 -23.59
CA GLU A 97 -13.14 13.72 -24.79
C GLU A 97 -12.44 13.34 -26.10
N GLY A 98 -11.36 12.54 -26.05
CA GLY A 98 -10.61 12.13 -27.24
C GLY A 98 -9.88 13.27 -27.95
N LYS A 99 -9.74 14.43 -27.31
CA LYS A 99 -9.04 15.58 -27.87
C LYS A 99 -7.53 15.36 -27.72
N ASN A 100 -6.80 15.57 -28.82
CA ASN A 100 -5.35 15.52 -28.81
C ASN A 100 -4.82 16.75 -28.03
N CYS A 101 -4.44 16.55 -26.77
CA CYS A 101 -3.77 17.57 -25.98
C CYS A 101 -2.25 17.52 -26.24
N GLY A 102 -1.83 18.15 -27.34
CA GLY A 102 -0.43 18.29 -27.76
C GLY A 102 0.41 19.23 -26.89
N GLY A 103 0.38 19.04 -25.57
CA GLY A 103 1.25 19.76 -24.64
C GLY A 103 2.66 19.15 -24.55
N PRO A 104 3.65 19.89 -24.03
CA PRO A 104 5.00 19.37 -23.85
C PRO A 104 5.00 18.18 -22.89
N ALA A 105 5.82 17.16 -23.18
CA ALA A 105 5.89 15.91 -22.43
C ALA A 105 6.20 16.09 -20.93
N SER A 106 6.75 17.25 -20.51
CA SER A 106 7.00 17.58 -19.10
C SER A 106 5.72 17.75 -18.27
N SER A 107 4.60 18.13 -18.89
CA SER A 107 3.31 18.28 -18.20
C SER A 107 2.53 16.96 -18.09
N PHE A 108 2.87 15.95 -18.90
CA PHE A 108 2.15 14.66 -18.96
C PHE A 108 2.77 13.56 -18.10
N ILE A 109 3.92 13.80 -17.44
CA ILE A 109 4.65 12.78 -16.67
C ILE A 109 3.79 12.16 -15.56
N LEU A 110 2.78 12.86 -15.03
CA LEU A 110 1.89 12.32 -14.00
C LEU A 110 0.91 11.25 -14.52
N CYS A 111 0.76 11.08 -15.83
CA CYS A 111 -0.21 10.16 -16.44
C CYS A 111 0.45 9.04 -17.26
N VAL A 112 1.64 8.55 -16.87
CA VAL A 112 2.17 7.30 -17.42
C VAL A 112 1.76 6.14 -16.52
N GLN A 113 0.54 5.65 -16.75
CA GLN A 113 0.16 4.28 -16.44
C GLN A 113 1.05 3.32 -17.23
N LYS A 114 2.23 2.96 -16.70
CA LYS A 114 2.90 1.74 -17.15
C LYS A 114 2.17 0.55 -16.53
N LYS A 115 1.33 -0.06 -17.36
CA LYS A 115 0.52 -1.28 -17.16
C LYS A 115 1.35 -2.57 -16.97
N THR A 116 2.60 -2.47 -16.53
CA THR A 116 3.50 -3.61 -16.32
C THR A 116 4.26 -3.40 -15.02
N GLY A 117 3.93 -4.22 -14.01
CA GLY A 117 4.47 -4.15 -12.64
C GLY A 117 5.95 -4.48 -12.54
N VAL A 118 6.82 -3.60 -13.02
CA VAL A 118 8.26 -3.57 -12.72
C VAL A 118 8.67 -2.11 -12.59
N LEU A 119 8.83 -1.65 -11.35
CA LEU A 119 9.48 -0.36 -11.05
C LEU A 119 10.99 -0.59 -11.04
N ALA A 120 11.63 -0.52 -12.20
CA ALA A 120 13.09 -0.41 -12.27
C ALA A 120 13.45 1.08 -12.22
N ILE A 121 13.86 1.56 -11.05
CA ILE A 121 14.55 2.84 -10.92
C ILE A 121 16.01 2.55 -11.29
N SER A 122 16.38 2.79 -12.55
CA SER A 122 17.79 2.92 -12.92
C SER A 122 18.08 4.42 -12.93
N ALA A 123 18.79 4.87 -11.89
CA ALA A 123 19.38 6.20 -11.88
C ALA A 123 20.56 6.22 -12.86
N ILE A 124 20.69 7.34 -13.58
CA ILE A 124 21.91 7.74 -14.30
C ILE A 124 22.84 8.40 -13.28
#